data_AF-A0A946FF75-F1
#
_entry.id   AF-A0A946FF75-F1
#
_cell.length_a   1.000
_cell.length_b   1.000
_cell.length_c   1.000
_cell.angle_alpha   90.00
_cell.angle_beta   90.00
_cell.angle_gamma   90.00
#
_symmetry.space_group_name_H-M   'P 1'
#
loop_
_entity.id
_entity.type
_entity.pdbx_description
1 polymer ?
#
loop_
_entity_poly.entity_id
_entity_poly.type
_entity_poly.pdbx_seq_one_letter_code
_entity_poly.pdbx_strand_id
1 'polypeptide(L)'
;MNQLLRALFAFIAVAFVAGFVIKADYHALGERIIGISVLFSAFIFMPLFIYHRWKDKKLEDYTLTPENIEKMKANRQKSKSKNKKQLPLY
;
A
#
# COMPACT_ATOMS: atom_id res chain seq x y z
N MET A 1 -2.63 13.74 2.14
CA MET A 1 -1.55 14.14 3.06
C MET A 1 -0.63 12.95 3.25
N ASN A 2 0.44 12.88 2.45
CA ASN A 2 1.25 11.66 2.25
C ASN A 2 2.77 11.94 2.48
N GLN A 3 3.10 13.10 3.07
CA GLN A 3 4.46 13.62 3.14
C GLN A 3 5.32 12.87 4.16
N LEU A 4 4.72 12.37 5.24
CA LEU A 4 5.42 11.64 6.31
C LEU A 4 6.09 10.37 5.77
N LEU A 5 5.33 9.55 5.04
CA LEU A 5 5.83 8.30 4.47
C LEU A 5 6.89 8.56 3.39
N ARG A 6 6.73 9.66 2.62
CA ARG A 6 7.69 10.09 1.60
C ARG A 6 9.01 10.56 2.21
N ALA A 7 8.95 11.33 3.30
CA ALA A 7 10.11 11.75 4.07
C ALA A 7 10.83 10.55 4.70
N LEU A 8 10.07 9.59 5.26
CA LEU A 8 10.63 8.37 5.85
C LEU A 8 11.35 7.51 4.80
N PHE A 9 10.76 7.36 3.61
CA PHE A 9 11.40 6.66 2.50
C PHE A 9 12.68 7.36 2.04
N ALA A 10 12.67 8.69 1.93
CA ALA A 10 13.86 9.46 1.57
C ALA A 10 14.97 9.30 2.63
N PHE A 11 14.62 9.29 3.91
CA PHE A 11 15.57 9.07 5.00
C PHE A 11 16.23 7.68 4.91
N ILE A 12 15.45 6.64 4.63
CA ILE A 12 15.97 5.28 4.42
C ILE A 12 16.92 5.23 3.21
N ALA A 13 16.56 5.89 2.10
CA ALA A 13 17.43 5.95 0.92
C ALA A 13 18.78 6.62 1.23
N VAL A 14 18.76 7.74 1.98
CA VAL A 14 19.98 8.42 2.43
C VAL A 14 20.82 7.53 3.36
N ALA A 15 20.18 6.83 4.30
CA ALA A 15 20.86 5.91 5.21
C ALA A 15 21.54 4.75 4.44
N PHE A 16 20.90 4.23 3.40
CA PHE A 16 21.50 3.24 2.51
C PHE A 16 22.74 3.78 1.78
N VAL A 17 22.62 4.96 1.18
CA VAL A 17 23.75 5.60 0.48
C VAL A 17 24.90 5.87 1.44
N ALA A 18 24.62 6.40 2.63
CA ALA A 18 25.61 6.64 3.68
C ALA A 18 26.29 5.33 4.12
N GLY A 19 25.53 4.25 4.30
CA GLY A 19 26.08 2.92 4.62
C GLY A 19 27.02 2.40 3.54
N PHE A 20 26.70 2.62 2.26
CA PHE A 20 27.57 2.26 1.14
C PHE A 20 28.85 3.11 1.07
N VAL A 21 28.76 4.42 1.35
CA VAL A 21 29.95 5.30 1.40
C VAL A 21 30.87 4.88 2.55
N ILE A 22 30.32 4.65 3.75
CA ILE A 22 31.10 4.24 4.94
C ILE A 22 31.73 2.85 4.75
N LYS A 23 31.09 1.96 3.98
CA LYS A 23 31.65 0.65 3.64
C LYS A 23 32.99 0.76 2.92
N ALA A 24 33.24 1.84 2.16
CA ALA A 24 34.49 2.03 1.44
C ALA A 24 35.70 2.15 2.37
N ASP A 25 35.57 2.88 3.49
CA ASP A 25 36.66 3.08 4.47
C ASP A 25 36.62 2.05 5.61
N TYR A 26 35.42 1.64 6.04
CA TYR A 26 35.21 0.76 7.18
C TYR A 26 34.25 -0.38 6.84
N HIS A 27 34.78 -1.40 6.16
CA HIS A 27 33.99 -2.49 5.58
C HIS A 27 33.06 -3.19 6.61
N ALA A 28 33.57 -3.52 7.80
CA ALA A 28 32.80 -4.21 8.83
C ALA A 28 31.69 -3.34 9.46
N LEU A 29 31.92 -2.03 9.59
CA LEU A 29 30.92 -1.09 10.11
C LEU A 29 29.86 -0.79 9.05
N GLY A 30 30.27 -0.58 7.79
CA GLY A 30 29.36 -0.34 6.67
C GLY A 30 28.37 -1.47 6.47
N GLU A 31 28.81 -2.73 6.50
CA GLU A 31 27.91 -3.88 6.36
C GLU A 31 26.89 -4.00 7.51
N ARG A 32 27.31 -3.70 8.76
CA ARG A 32 26.38 -3.67 9.90
C ARG A 32 25.34 -2.57 9.75
N ILE A 33 25.75 -1.37 9.33
CA ILE A 33 24.84 -0.22 9.12
C ILE A 33 23.82 -0.54 8.01
N ILE A 34 24.28 -1.12 6.90
CA ILE A 34 23.40 -1.54 5.80
C ILE A 34 22.42 -2.61 6.29
N GLY A 35 22.91 -3.65 6.99
CA GLY A 35 22.06 -4.72 7.51
C GLY A 35 20.98 -4.21 8.48
N ILE A 36 21.35 -3.33 9.41
CA ILE A 36 20.41 -2.71 10.35
C ILE A 36 19.41 -1.81 9.60
N SER A 37 19.86 -1.06 8.60
CA SER A 37 18.98 -0.20 7.78
C SER A 37 17.95 -1.01 6.99
N VAL A 38 18.37 -2.15 6.41
CA VAL A 38 17.47 -3.10 5.74
C VAL A 38 16.47 -3.67 6.74
N LEU A 39 16.93 -4.12 7.90
CA LEU A 39 16.10 -4.74 8.92
C LEU A 39 15.06 -3.75 9.46
N PHE A 40 15.47 -2.52 9.77
CA PHE A 40 14.58 -1.45 10.19
C PHE A 40 13.53 -1.13 9.11
N SER A 41 13.94 -1.12 7.85
CA SER A 41 13.02 -0.90 6.73
C SER A 41 12.00 -2.04 6.60
N ALA A 42 12.44 -3.29 6.75
CA ALA A 42 11.55 -4.44 6.68
C ALA A 42 10.55 -4.48 7.85
N PHE A 43 11.00 -4.21 9.07
CA PHE A 43 10.16 -4.37 10.27
C PHE A 43 9.38 -3.13 10.67
N ILE A 44 9.83 -1.93 10.32
CA ILE A 44 9.16 -0.67 10.73
C ILE A 44 8.56 0.01 9.50
N PHE A 45 9.34 0.23 8.45
CA PHE A 45 8.84 0.93 7.27
C PHE A 45 7.73 0.13 6.57
N MET A 46 7.88 -1.18 6.40
CA MET A 46 6.86 -2.02 5.73
C MET A 46 5.49 -2.00 6.44
N PRO A 47 5.36 -2.32 7.74
CA PRO A 47 4.04 -2.29 8.40
C PRO A 47 3.45 -0.88 8.45
N LEU A 48 4.29 0.15 8.65
CA LEU A 48 3.84 1.55 8.64
C LEU A 48 3.32 1.95 7.24
N PHE A 49 3.99 1.48 6.18
CA PHE A 49 3.60 1.70 4.81
C PHE A 49 2.23 1.07 4.51
N ILE A 50 2.04 -0.20 4.88
CA ILE A 50 0.77 -0.91 4.65
C ILE A 50 -0.35 -0.24 5.43
N TYR A 51 -0.14 0.08 6.71
CA TYR A 51 -1.13 0.75 7.54
C TYR A 51 -1.55 2.10 6.96
N HIS A 52 -0.58 2.93 6.55
CA HIS A 52 -0.87 4.22 5.94
C HIS A 52 -1.60 4.07 4.61
N ARG A 53 -1.20 3.09 3.77
CA ARG A 53 -1.80 2.86 2.46
C ARG A 53 -3.24 2.33 2.55
N TRP A 54 -3.54 1.58 3.60
CA TRP A 54 -4.84 0.95 3.85
C TRP A 54 -5.82 1.84 4.60
N LYS A 55 -5.38 3.00 5.13
CA LYS A 55 -6.21 3.93 5.91
C LYS A 55 -7.52 4.35 5.22
N ASP A 56 -7.50 4.56 3.90
CA ASP A 56 -8.67 5.03 3.14
C ASP A 56 -9.49 3.89 2.51
N LYS A 57 -9.06 2.62 2.67
CA LYS A 57 -9.77 1.45 2.17
C LYS A 57 -10.44 0.75 3.33
N LYS A 58 -11.75 0.96 3.49
CA LYS A 58 -12.56 0.20 4.45
C LYS A 58 -12.46 -1.28 4.11
N LEU A 59 -11.82 -2.07 4.98
CA LEU A 59 -11.74 -3.53 4.82
C LEU A 59 -13.13 -4.15 4.73
N GLU A 60 -14.09 -3.51 5.39
CA GLU A 60 -15.52 -3.85 5.42
C GLU A 60 -16.18 -3.79 4.05
N ASP A 61 -15.73 -2.94 3.13
CA ASP A 61 -16.28 -2.88 1.77
C ASP A 61 -15.78 -4.05 0.90
N TYR A 62 -14.72 -4.74 1.34
CA TYR A 62 -14.11 -5.87 0.63
C TYR A 62 -14.45 -7.23 1.26
N THR A 63 -15.08 -7.25 2.44
CA THR A 63 -15.60 -8.49 3.04
C THR A 63 -16.96 -8.85 2.43
N LEU A 64 -17.15 -10.16 2.21
CA LEU A 64 -18.40 -10.76 1.74
C LEU A 64 -19.42 -10.83 2.88
N THR A 65 -19.81 -9.67 3.40
CA THR A 65 -20.93 -9.57 4.33
C THR A 65 -22.24 -9.75 3.56
N PRO A 66 -23.29 -10.30 4.18
CA PRO A 66 -24.60 -10.43 3.54
C PRO A 66 -25.11 -9.11 2.96
N GLU A 67 -24.85 -7.99 3.65
CA GLU A 67 -25.21 -6.64 3.20
C GLU A 67 -24.46 -6.22 1.91
N ASN A 68 -23.16 -6.50 1.82
CA ASN A 68 -22.37 -6.20 0.60
C ASN A 68 -22.80 -7.09 -0.58
N ILE A 69 -23.09 -8.36 -0.33
CA ILE A 69 -23.61 -9.28 -1.35
C ILE A 69 -24.96 -8.77 -1.89
N GLU A 70 -25.82 -8.26 -1.01
CA GLU A 70 -27.11 -7.68 -1.40
C GLU A 70 -26.92 -6.40 -2.23
N LYS A 71 -26.02 -5.49 -1.83
CA LYS A 71 -25.64 -4.31 -2.62
C LYS A 71 -25.12 -4.70 -4.02
N MET A 72 -24.31 -5.75 -4.14
CA MET A 72 -23.82 -6.27 -5.43
C MET A 72 -24.96 -6.83 -6.30
N LYS A 73 -25.90 -7.58 -5.71
CA LYS A 73 -27.08 -8.11 -6.42
C LYS A 73 -28.00 -6.99 -6.91
N ALA A 74 -28.27 -6.00 -6.07
CA ALA A 74 -29.10 -4.85 -6.42
C ALA A 74 -28.48 -4.01 -7.56
N ASN A 75 -27.16 -3.77 -7.52
CA ASN A 75 -26.45 -3.08 -8.60
C ASN A 75 -26.47 -3.86 -9.92
N ARG A 76 -26.36 -5.20 -9.88
CA ARG A 76 -26.53 -6.05 -11.07
C ARG A 76 -27.93 -6.01 -11.66
N GLN A 77 -28.97 -5.96 -10.83
CA GLN A 77 -30.35 -5.86 -11.31
C GLN A 77 -30.64 -4.50 -11.94
N LYS A 78 -30.15 -3.39 -11.34
CA LYS A 78 -30.26 -2.05 -11.91
C LYS A 78 -29.58 -1.95 -13.28
N SER A 79 -28.38 -2.51 -13.44
CA SER A 79 -27.67 -2.47 -14.73
C SER A 79 -28.38 -3.29 -15.82
N LYS A 80 -28.93 -4.47 -15.50
CA LYS A 80 -29.74 -5.27 -16.43
C LYS A 80 -31.03 -4.56 -16.86
N SER A 81 -31.74 -3.94 -15.92
CA SER A 81 -32.97 -3.19 -16.22
C SER A 81 -32.69 -1.97 -17.11
N LYS A 82 -31.59 -1.26 -16.85
CA LYS A 82 -31.15 -0.11 -17.66
C LYS A 82 -30.78 -0.52 -19.09
N ASN A 83 -30.05 -1.64 -19.26
CA ASN A 83 -29.74 -2.19 -20.58
C ASN A 83 -31.00 -2.65 -21.32
N LYS A 84 -31.94 -3.31 -20.65
CA LYS A 84 -33.19 -3.78 -21.27
C LYS A 84 -34.09 -2.63 -21.77
N LYS A 85 -34.05 -1.46 -21.12
CA LYS A 85 -34.76 -0.25 -21.56
C LYS A 85 -34.07 0.48 -22.72
N GLN A 86 -32.80 0.19 -23.00
CA GLN A 86 -32.00 0.81 -24.06
C GLN A 86 -31.95 -0.03 -25.34
N LEU A 87 -32.49 -1.26 -25.35
CA LEU A 87 -32.62 -2.04 -26.58
C LEU A 87 -33.68 -1.39 -27.49
N PRO A 88 -33.34 -0.97 -28.73
CA PRO A 88 -34.34 -0.52 -29.68
C PRO A 88 -35.27 -1.68 -30.03
N LEU A 89 -36.58 -1.44 -29.90
CA LEU A 89 -37.62 -2.36 -30.33
C LEU A 89 -37.63 -2.29 -31.87
N TYR A 90 -37.02 -3.28 -32.54
CA TYR A 90 -37.14 -3.49 -33.98
C TYR A 90 -38.47 -4.16 -34.31
#